data_AF-A0A8J4VY65-F1
#
_entry.id   AF-A0A8J4VY65-F1
#
_cell.length_a   1.000
_cell.length_b   1.000
_cell.length_c   1.000
_cell.angle_alpha   90.00
_cell.angle_beta   90.00
_cell.angle_gamma   90.00
#
_symmetry.space_group_name_H-M   'P 1'
#
loop_
_entity.id
_entity.type
_entity.pdbx_description
1 polymer ?
#
loop_
_entity_poly.entity_id
_entity_poly.type
_entity_poly.pdbx_seq_one_letter_code
_entity_poly.pdbx_strand_id
1 'polypeptide(L)'
;MATHQPLLENPKTSHCKNTLYLILSFAAIILSTALVATHLIKPSSSNPLLHSHICDQEYNQAGCISMVSEVVNDSKTIMLQMFLEESTSAIQKAIDTAKNVNQRINNNPREQVALLDCVELMDLSKDRVFDSKEALQNMTTSSIEDAHAWLSSVLTNHVTCLDGLEGSARTTMEPGLKDLISRARTSLAMLLAVSPLKTRVMIDEPLNGEFPTWVTSRDRTLLQALPKEIKANVVVAKDGSGKYKTVKEAVASAPNNGKTRYVIYVKKGKYKENVEVGKRKKNLMIVGDGMSSTIITGSLNFVDGTTTFNSATVAAVGDGFIAQDIWFQNTAGPKKHQAVALRVGADQSVINRCRIDAYQDTLYAHSNRQFFRDSYITGTVDFIFGNAAVVFQNCKLVARKPMSGQANMVTAQGRTDPNQATGTSIQRCDIIASPDLEPIKGSIRSYLGRPWKEYSRTFVMQSYIGDHIDPTGWSVWDKDFALKTLYYGEYNNKGPGAGTSKRVKWSGYHVITSAKEAKKFTVAELIQGGTWLKSTGVAYTEGL
;
A
#
# COMPACT_ATOMS: atom_id res chain seq x y z
N MET A 1 44.29 -80.79 -48.02
CA MET A 1 43.51 -82.04 -47.98
C MET A 1 42.06 -81.64 -47.80
N ALA A 2 41.22 -81.92 -48.81
CA ALA A 2 39.74 -81.89 -48.82
C ALA A 2 39.02 -80.53 -48.56
N THR A 3 38.02 -80.05 -49.33
CA THR A 3 37.40 -80.41 -50.63
C THR A 3 36.39 -79.30 -50.99
N HIS A 4 36.21 -79.14 -52.30
CA HIS A 4 35.17 -78.47 -53.11
C HIS A 4 33.77 -78.11 -52.54
N GLN A 5 33.22 -77.01 -53.11
CA GLN A 5 31.82 -76.67 -53.51
C GLN A 5 30.82 -77.85 -53.66
N PRO A 6 29.46 -77.68 -53.70
CA PRO A 6 28.72 -76.65 -54.47
C PRO A 6 27.31 -76.19 -53.98
N LEU A 7 26.72 -75.31 -54.80
CA LEU A 7 25.32 -74.83 -54.88
C LEU A 7 24.25 -75.94 -54.94
N LEU A 8 23.03 -75.64 -54.45
CA LEU A 8 21.74 -76.14 -54.98
C LEU A 8 20.54 -75.28 -54.52
N GLU A 9 19.59 -75.10 -55.43
CA GLU A 9 18.46 -74.16 -55.44
C GLU A 9 17.18 -74.61 -54.68
N ASN A 10 16.37 -73.61 -54.24
CA ASN A 10 14.88 -73.54 -54.13
C ASN A 10 14.11 -74.59 -53.27
N PRO A 11 12.81 -74.38 -52.86
CA PRO A 11 11.83 -73.35 -53.21
C PRO A 11 11.00 -72.72 -52.04
N LYS A 12 10.14 -71.76 -52.43
CA LYS A 12 9.10 -71.04 -51.66
C LYS A 12 7.92 -71.91 -51.20
N THR A 13 7.32 -71.60 -50.05
CA THR A 13 5.86 -71.65 -49.75
C THR A 13 5.54 -70.78 -48.51
N SER A 14 4.79 -69.68 -48.66
CA SER A 14 3.33 -69.55 -48.40
C SER A 14 2.89 -69.59 -46.92
N HIS A 15 3.03 -68.48 -46.20
CA HIS A 15 2.18 -68.15 -45.03
C HIS A 15 2.18 -66.64 -44.75
N CYS A 16 1.24 -65.88 -45.33
CA CYS A 16 0.95 -64.52 -44.86
C CYS A 16 -0.49 -64.10 -45.23
N LYS A 17 -1.48 -64.89 -44.80
CA LYS A 17 -2.91 -64.48 -44.88
C LYS A 17 -3.62 -64.44 -43.52
N ASN A 18 -3.09 -65.12 -42.50
CA ASN A 18 -3.68 -65.11 -41.15
C ASN A 18 -3.24 -63.91 -40.28
N THR A 19 -2.10 -63.27 -40.58
CA THR A 19 -1.60 -62.13 -39.81
C THR A 19 -2.37 -60.84 -40.11
N LEU A 20 -2.91 -60.69 -41.32
CA LEU A 20 -3.63 -59.48 -41.73
C LEU A 20 -5.01 -59.35 -41.06
N TYR A 21 -5.71 -60.46 -40.85
CA TYR A 21 -7.00 -60.48 -40.15
C TYR A 21 -6.87 -60.22 -38.65
N LEU A 22 -5.76 -60.62 -38.03
CA LEU A 22 -5.48 -60.30 -36.62
C LEU A 22 -5.13 -58.81 -36.41
N ILE A 23 -4.44 -58.19 -37.37
CA ILE A 23 -4.09 -56.76 -37.29
C ILE A 23 -5.33 -55.88 -37.49
N LEU A 24 -6.22 -56.26 -38.42
CA LEU A 24 -7.46 -55.51 -38.66
C LEU A 24 -8.46 -55.59 -37.49
N SER A 25 -8.53 -56.72 -36.78
CA SER A 25 -9.41 -56.86 -35.60
C SER A 25 -8.88 -56.10 -34.39
N PHE A 26 -7.56 -56.07 -34.16
CA PHE A 26 -6.95 -55.24 -33.12
C PHE A 26 -7.10 -53.74 -33.41
N ALA A 27 -6.96 -53.31 -34.67
CA ALA A 27 -7.17 -51.91 -35.05
C ALA A 27 -8.61 -51.44 -34.80
N ALA A 28 -9.62 -52.29 -35.08
CA ALA A 28 -11.03 -51.96 -34.81
C ALA A 28 -11.36 -51.86 -33.31
N ILE A 29 -10.71 -52.66 -32.45
CA ILE A 29 -10.88 -52.60 -31.00
C ILE A 29 -10.17 -51.37 -30.40
N ILE A 30 -9.00 -51.00 -30.93
CA ILE A 30 -8.28 -49.79 -30.48
C ILE A 30 -9.04 -48.53 -30.92
N LEU A 31 -9.61 -48.50 -32.14
CA LEU A 31 -10.44 -47.37 -32.58
C LEU A 31 -11.76 -47.26 -31.79
N SER A 32 -12.41 -48.38 -31.44
CA SER A 32 -13.65 -48.34 -30.66
C SER A 32 -13.43 -47.96 -29.20
N THR A 33 -12.33 -48.41 -28.59
CA THR A 33 -11.95 -47.99 -27.22
C THR A 33 -11.44 -46.54 -27.19
N ALA A 34 -10.77 -46.06 -28.24
CA ALA A 34 -10.43 -44.65 -28.38
C ALA A 34 -11.68 -43.77 -28.57
N LEU A 35 -12.68 -44.19 -29.37
CA LEU A 35 -13.93 -43.45 -29.55
C LEU A 35 -14.75 -43.40 -28.25
N VAL A 36 -14.78 -44.50 -27.49
CA VAL A 36 -15.48 -44.58 -26.19
C VAL A 36 -14.71 -43.79 -25.11
N ALA A 37 -13.38 -43.75 -25.12
CA ALA A 37 -12.60 -42.88 -24.25
C ALA A 37 -12.81 -41.39 -24.57
N THR A 38 -12.96 -41.02 -25.85
CA THR A 38 -13.34 -39.64 -26.23
C THR A 38 -14.79 -39.29 -25.90
N HIS A 39 -15.68 -40.28 -25.75
CA HIS A 39 -17.07 -40.06 -25.32
C HIS A 39 -17.30 -40.16 -23.81
N LEU A 40 -16.40 -40.80 -23.05
CA LEU A 40 -16.48 -40.94 -21.59
C LEU A 40 -15.53 -40.01 -20.82
N ILE A 41 -14.56 -39.38 -21.47
CA ILE A 41 -13.94 -38.15 -20.98
C ILE A 41 -14.72 -36.99 -21.59
N LYS A 42 -15.92 -36.74 -21.04
CA LYS A 42 -16.42 -35.37 -21.07
C LYS A 42 -15.36 -34.55 -20.34
N PRO A 43 -14.75 -33.51 -20.95
CA PRO A 43 -14.27 -32.43 -20.12
C PRO A 43 -15.47 -32.06 -19.25
N SER A 44 -15.31 -31.90 -17.94
CA SER A 44 -16.30 -31.12 -17.20
C SER A 44 -16.51 -29.87 -18.05
N SER A 45 -17.69 -29.72 -18.63
CA SER A 45 -17.98 -28.57 -19.46
C SER A 45 -17.90 -27.40 -18.50
N SER A 46 -16.73 -26.76 -18.42
CA SER A 46 -16.56 -25.50 -17.72
C SER A 46 -17.52 -24.58 -18.44
N ASN A 47 -18.63 -24.28 -17.77
CA ASN A 47 -19.65 -23.41 -18.31
C ASN A 47 -18.93 -22.11 -18.72
N PRO A 48 -18.94 -21.69 -20.01
CA PRO A 48 -18.32 -20.43 -20.41
C PRO A 48 -18.94 -19.24 -19.64
N LEU A 49 -20.15 -19.45 -19.12
CA LEU A 49 -20.92 -18.54 -18.28
C LEU A 49 -20.45 -18.43 -16.82
N LEU A 50 -19.61 -19.34 -16.32
CA LEU A 50 -19.12 -19.26 -14.93
C LEU A 50 -18.11 -18.11 -14.73
N HIS A 51 -17.47 -17.67 -15.82
CA HIS A 51 -16.45 -16.64 -15.85
C HIS A 51 -16.99 -15.22 -16.10
N SER A 52 -18.26 -15.05 -16.47
CA SER A 52 -18.71 -13.85 -17.18
C SER A 52 -18.76 -12.56 -16.34
N HIS A 53 -18.48 -12.62 -15.03
CA HIS A 53 -18.56 -11.45 -14.16
C HIS A 53 -17.43 -11.29 -13.14
N ILE A 54 -16.44 -12.20 -13.09
CA ILE A 54 -15.38 -12.14 -12.06
C ILE A 54 -14.30 -11.09 -12.39
N CYS A 55 -14.15 -10.78 -13.68
CA CYS A 55 -13.18 -9.82 -14.20
C CYS A 55 -13.83 -8.49 -14.61
N ASP A 56 -15.11 -8.26 -14.31
CA ASP A 56 -15.85 -7.08 -14.79
C ASP A 56 -15.26 -5.76 -14.29
N GLN A 57 -14.67 -5.79 -13.09
CA GLN A 57 -14.02 -4.63 -12.49
C GLN A 57 -12.59 -4.43 -12.98
N GLU A 58 -12.01 -5.35 -13.76
CA GLU A 58 -10.65 -5.25 -14.26
C GLU A 58 -10.61 -4.53 -15.62
N TYR A 59 -9.71 -3.55 -15.76
CA TYR A 59 -9.54 -2.83 -17.03
C TYR A 59 -9.07 -3.77 -18.16
N ASN A 60 -8.17 -4.71 -17.86
CA ASN A 60 -7.72 -5.76 -18.78
C ASN A 60 -8.47 -7.08 -18.52
N GLN A 61 -9.72 -7.16 -18.96
CA GLN A 61 -10.58 -8.33 -18.77
C GLN A 61 -9.97 -9.61 -19.35
N ALA A 62 -9.36 -9.55 -20.55
CA ALA A 62 -8.74 -10.70 -21.19
C ALA A 62 -7.55 -11.25 -20.38
N GLY A 63 -6.70 -10.36 -19.86
CA GLY A 63 -5.60 -10.74 -18.96
C GLY A 63 -6.10 -11.38 -17.67
N CYS A 64 -7.13 -10.80 -17.05
CA CYS A 64 -7.76 -11.36 -15.85
C CYS A 64 -8.34 -12.76 -16.11
N ILE A 65 -9.09 -12.95 -17.19
CA ILE A 65 -9.65 -14.27 -17.55
C ILE A 65 -8.54 -15.30 -17.74
N SER A 66 -7.44 -14.91 -18.42
CA SER A 66 -6.27 -15.78 -18.58
C SER A 66 -5.68 -16.19 -17.24
N MET A 67 -5.52 -15.26 -16.30
CA MET A 67 -4.95 -15.56 -14.97
C MET A 67 -5.90 -16.40 -14.12
N VAL A 68 -7.20 -16.10 -14.14
CA VAL A 68 -8.22 -16.83 -13.38
C VAL A 68 -8.39 -18.27 -13.87
N SER A 69 -8.07 -18.54 -15.14
CA SER A 69 -8.09 -19.90 -15.70
C SER A 69 -7.08 -20.87 -15.03
N GLU A 70 -6.11 -20.35 -14.27
CA GLU A 70 -5.18 -21.17 -13.48
C GLU A 70 -5.88 -21.87 -12.29
N VAL A 71 -7.05 -21.39 -11.84
CA VAL A 71 -7.65 -21.77 -10.54
C VAL A 71 -9.14 -22.11 -10.62
N VAL A 72 -9.55 -22.81 -11.68
CA VAL A 72 -10.97 -23.09 -11.99
C VAL A 72 -11.70 -23.81 -10.85
N ASN A 73 -12.81 -23.20 -10.40
CA ASN A 73 -13.72 -23.77 -9.41
C ASN A 73 -15.14 -23.20 -9.57
N ASP A 74 -16.17 -23.95 -9.18
CA ASP A 74 -17.58 -23.50 -9.25
C ASP A 74 -17.89 -22.34 -8.27
N SER A 75 -17.14 -22.21 -7.19
CA SER A 75 -17.30 -21.14 -6.20
C SER A 75 -16.31 -19.99 -6.45
N LYS A 76 -16.83 -18.78 -6.68
CA LYS A 76 -16.02 -17.55 -6.84
C LYS A 76 -15.13 -17.28 -5.62
N THR A 77 -15.61 -17.58 -4.41
CA THR A 77 -14.83 -17.39 -3.17
C THR A 77 -13.68 -18.38 -3.08
N ILE A 78 -13.91 -19.65 -3.45
CA ILE A 78 -12.84 -20.67 -3.46
C ILE A 78 -11.82 -20.33 -4.54
N MET A 79 -12.28 -19.90 -5.72
CA MET A 79 -11.44 -19.44 -6.82
C MET A 79 -10.54 -18.27 -6.39
N LEU A 80 -11.09 -17.27 -5.68
CA LEU A 80 -10.30 -16.18 -5.09
C LEU A 80 -9.24 -16.72 -4.11
N GLN A 81 -9.61 -17.62 -3.19
CA GLN A 81 -8.65 -18.18 -2.24
C GLN A 81 -7.53 -18.97 -2.93
N MET A 82 -7.85 -19.75 -3.96
CA MET A 82 -6.85 -20.45 -4.78
C MET A 82 -5.94 -19.46 -5.54
N PHE A 83 -6.52 -18.40 -6.10
CA PHE A 83 -5.74 -17.37 -6.81
C PHE A 83 -4.76 -16.62 -5.90
N LEU A 84 -5.18 -16.34 -4.67
CA LEU A 84 -4.32 -15.74 -3.65
C LEU A 84 -3.17 -16.69 -3.25
N GLU A 85 -3.41 -17.99 -3.20
CA GLU A 85 -2.36 -19.00 -2.96
C GLU A 85 -1.32 -19.00 -4.10
N GLU A 86 -1.77 -19.05 -5.35
CA GLU A 86 -0.86 -18.99 -6.51
C GLU A 86 -0.08 -17.67 -6.58
N SER A 87 -0.73 -16.56 -6.24
CA SER A 87 -0.08 -15.25 -6.15
C SER A 87 1.04 -15.25 -5.10
N THR A 88 0.87 -15.96 -3.98
CA THR A 88 1.91 -16.10 -2.95
C THR A 88 3.15 -16.82 -3.48
N SER A 89 2.96 -17.86 -4.30
CA SER A 89 4.04 -18.58 -4.97
C SER A 89 4.79 -17.68 -5.98
N ALA A 90 4.07 -16.85 -6.73
CA ALA A 90 4.68 -15.88 -7.64
C ALA A 90 5.50 -14.81 -6.90
N ILE A 91 4.99 -14.31 -5.76
CA ILE A 91 5.70 -13.35 -4.91
C ILE A 91 7.02 -13.94 -4.41
N GLN A 92 7.02 -15.22 -3.99
CA GLN A 92 8.23 -15.89 -3.55
C GLN A 92 9.29 -15.95 -4.67
N LYS A 93 8.89 -16.27 -5.91
CA LYS A 93 9.80 -16.27 -7.07
C LYS A 93 10.42 -14.88 -7.32
N ALA A 94 9.65 -13.81 -7.15
CA ALA A 94 10.18 -12.45 -7.27
C ALA A 94 11.18 -12.10 -6.15
N ILE A 95 10.94 -12.54 -4.91
CA ILE A 95 11.91 -12.41 -3.80
C ILE A 95 13.22 -13.10 -4.15
N ASP A 96 13.16 -14.34 -4.64
CA ASP A 96 14.35 -15.13 -4.95
C ASP A 96 15.11 -14.52 -6.13
N THR A 97 14.38 -14.02 -7.14
CA THR A 97 14.97 -13.29 -8.27
C THR A 97 15.67 -12.02 -7.80
N ALA A 98 15.04 -11.21 -6.95
CA ALA A 98 15.64 -9.98 -6.42
C ALA A 98 16.93 -10.27 -5.64
N LYS A 99 16.94 -11.32 -4.79
CA LYS A 99 18.14 -11.76 -4.07
C LYS A 99 19.25 -12.21 -5.01
N ASN A 100 18.91 -13.00 -6.03
CA ASN A 100 19.88 -13.50 -7.01
C ASN A 100 20.47 -12.36 -7.85
N VAL A 101 19.66 -11.39 -8.25
CA VAL A 101 20.12 -10.20 -8.98
C VAL A 101 21.03 -9.36 -8.08
N ASN A 102 20.64 -9.16 -6.82
CA ASN A 102 21.44 -8.38 -5.86
C ASN A 102 22.83 -9.00 -5.61
N GLN A 103 22.95 -10.32 -5.64
CA GLN A 103 24.24 -11.02 -5.52
C GLN A 103 25.12 -10.88 -6.78
N ARG A 104 24.53 -10.65 -7.95
CA ARG A 104 25.24 -10.55 -9.23
C ARG A 104 25.64 -9.11 -9.57
N ILE A 105 24.87 -8.13 -9.09
CA ILE A 105 25.18 -6.72 -9.28
C ILE A 105 26.38 -6.36 -8.43
N ASN A 106 27.53 -6.27 -9.09
CA ASN A 106 28.74 -5.68 -8.54
C ASN A 106 28.82 -4.23 -9.04
N ASN A 107 29.10 -3.29 -8.13
CA ASN A 107 29.43 -1.88 -8.41
C ASN A 107 28.26 -0.89 -8.64
N ASN A 108 27.02 -1.17 -8.22
CA ASN A 108 25.97 -0.14 -8.12
C ASN A 108 25.24 -0.19 -6.77
N PRO A 109 25.69 0.56 -5.74
CA PRO A 109 25.07 0.57 -4.42
C PRO A 109 23.60 0.97 -4.42
N ARG A 110 23.17 1.85 -5.33
CA ARG A 110 21.76 2.27 -5.41
C ARG A 110 20.86 1.15 -5.92
N GLU A 111 21.27 0.44 -6.97
CA GLU A 111 20.54 -0.74 -7.46
C GLU A 111 20.47 -1.83 -6.37
N GLN A 112 21.54 -2.01 -5.58
CA GLN A 112 21.53 -2.96 -4.45
C GLN A 112 20.50 -2.58 -3.38
N VAL A 113 20.46 -1.30 -2.97
CA VAL A 113 19.47 -0.81 -2.01
C VAL A 113 18.04 -0.97 -2.55
N ALA A 114 17.80 -0.66 -3.83
CA ALA A 114 16.50 -0.83 -4.46
C ALA A 114 16.04 -2.30 -4.54
N LEU A 115 16.96 -3.24 -4.73
CA LEU A 115 16.64 -4.68 -4.70
C LEU A 115 16.31 -5.16 -3.29
N LEU A 116 16.96 -4.62 -2.26
CA LEU A 116 16.60 -4.88 -0.87
C LEU A 116 15.21 -4.32 -0.54
N ASP A 117 14.87 -3.13 -1.04
CA ASP A 117 13.50 -2.58 -0.94
C ASP A 117 12.47 -3.53 -1.54
N CYS A 118 12.75 -4.06 -2.74
CA CYS A 118 11.88 -5.04 -3.38
C CYS A 118 11.70 -6.30 -2.52
N VAL A 119 12.75 -6.83 -1.90
CA VAL A 119 12.65 -7.99 -1.01
C VAL A 119 11.76 -7.68 0.19
N GLU A 120 11.93 -6.53 0.85
CA GLU A 120 11.07 -6.10 1.97
C GLU A 120 9.60 -5.97 1.52
N LEU A 121 9.36 -5.27 0.41
CA LEU A 121 8.03 -5.02 -0.13
C LEU A 121 7.30 -6.30 -0.53
N MET A 122 8.00 -7.26 -1.15
CA MET A 122 7.42 -8.55 -1.51
C MET A 122 7.14 -9.42 -0.27
N ASP A 123 8.02 -9.39 0.73
CA ASP A 123 7.83 -10.12 1.99
C ASP A 123 6.63 -9.55 2.79
N LEU A 124 6.42 -8.22 2.76
CA LEU A 124 5.21 -7.59 3.28
C LEU A 124 3.96 -7.97 2.48
N SER A 125 4.05 -8.01 1.14
CA SER A 125 2.93 -8.43 0.29
C SER A 125 2.51 -9.87 0.56
N LYS A 126 3.47 -10.77 0.76
CA LYS A 126 3.19 -12.18 1.08
C LYS A 126 2.37 -12.33 2.36
N ASP A 127 2.74 -11.62 3.42
CA ASP A 127 1.97 -11.61 4.67
C ASP A 127 0.55 -11.09 4.43
N ARG A 128 0.38 -10.01 3.63
CA ARG A 128 -0.94 -9.43 3.36
C ARG A 128 -1.84 -10.32 2.52
N VAL A 129 -1.29 -11.06 1.56
CA VAL A 129 -2.06 -12.06 0.82
C VAL A 129 -2.55 -13.17 1.76
N PHE A 130 -1.70 -13.63 2.68
CA PHE A 130 -2.08 -14.62 3.68
C PHE A 130 -3.15 -14.09 4.64
N ASP A 131 -2.95 -12.89 5.19
CA ASP A 131 -3.91 -12.21 6.08
C ASP A 131 -5.28 -12.07 5.40
N SER A 132 -5.31 -11.64 4.12
CA SER A 132 -6.54 -11.53 3.34
C SER A 132 -7.23 -12.88 3.15
N LYS A 133 -6.47 -13.94 2.86
CA LYS A 133 -7.02 -15.30 2.72
C LYS A 133 -7.65 -15.78 4.02
N GLU A 134 -7.00 -15.53 5.16
CA GLU A 134 -7.52 -15.88 6.49
C GLU A 134 -8.80 -15.09 6.80
N ALA A 135 -8.81 -13.78 6.60
CA ALA A 135 -9.99 -12.94 6.83
C ALA A 135 -11.19 -13.38 5.98
N LEU A 136 -10.97 -13.73 4.71
CA LEU A 136 -12.00 -14.16 3.78
C LEU A 136 -12.60 -15.55 4.11
N GLN A 137 -12.15 -16.25 5.15
CA GLN A 137 -12.84 -17.43 5.67
C GLN A 137 -14.15 -17.06 6.40
N ASN A 138 -14.16 -15.89 7.06
CA ASN A 138 -15.31 -15.45 7.86
C ASN A 138 -16.37 -14.69 7.05
N MET A 139 -15.98 -14.11 5.90
CA MET A 139 -16.87 -13.39 4.97
C MET A 139 -17.73 -12.28 5.60
N THR A 140 -17.33 -11.74 6.76
CA THR A 140 -18.01 -10.58 7.37
C THR A 140 -17.64 -9.30 6.63
N THR A 141 -18.46 -8.25 6.78
CA THR A 141 -18.16 -6.92 6.20
C THR A 141 -16.78 -6.42 6.62
N SER A 142 -16.42 -6.52 7.91
CA SER A 142 -15.09 -6.11 8.39
C SER A 142 -13.98 -6.93 7.76
N SER A 143 -14.17 -8.25 7.63
CA SER A 143 -13.18 -9.14 7.02
C SER A 143 -12.95 -8.82 5.54
N ILE A 144 -13.99 -8.42 4.81
CA ILE A 144 -13.89 -8.02 3.41
C ILE A 144 -13.23 -6.65 3.29
N GLU A 145 -13.59 -5.69 4.15
CA GLU A 145 -12.94 -4.36 4.23
C GLU A 145 -11.43 -4.49 4.53
N ASP A 146 -11.06 -5.37 5.47
CA ASP A 146 -9.67 -5.68 5.80
C ASP A 146 -8.93 -6.31 4.61
N ALA A 147 -9.50 -7.36 4.00
CA ALA A 147 -8.93 -8.00 2.83
C ALA A 147 -8.75 -7.01 1.66
N HIS A 148 -9.70 -6.08 1.48
CA HIS A 148 -9.62 -5.05 0.44
C HIS A 148 -8.49 -4.06 0.69
N ALA A 149 -8.33 -3.61 1.94
CA ALA A 149 -7.24 -2.73 2.34
C ALA A 149 -5.87 -3.42 2.15
N TRP A 150 -5.75 -4.67 2.58
CA TRP A 150 -4.50 -5.42 2.50
C TRP A 150 -4.14 -5.78 1.06
N LEU A 151 -5.08 -6.23 0.22
CA LEU A 151 -4.81 -6.46 -1.21
C LEU A 151 -4.49 -5.14 -1.95
N SER A 152 -5.09 -4.02 -1.54
CA SER A 152 -4.70 -2.71 -2.07
C SER A 152 -3.25 -2.39 -1.73
N SER A 153 -2.79 -2.76 -0.53
CA SER A 153 -1.39 -2.61 -0.11
C SER A 153 -0.43 -3.52 -0.89
N VAL A 154 -0.85 -4.75 -1.24
CA VAL A 154 -0.06 -5.68 -2.06
C VAL A 154 0.27 -5.06 -3.41
N LEU A 155 -0.75 -4.49 -4.09
CA LEU A 155 -0.54 -3.78 -5.35
C LEU A 155 0.39 -2.57 -5.17
N THR A 156 0.20 -1.77 -4.12
CA THR A 156 1.07 -0.64 -3.80
C THR A 156 2.54 -1.07 -3.62
N ASN A 157 2.79 -2.17 -2.91
CA ASN A 157 4.14 -2.67 -2.68
C ASN A 157 4.80 -3.13 -3.99
N HIS A 158 4.07 -3.82 -4.86
CA HIS A 158 4.58 -4.27 -6.17
C HIS A 158 4.94 -3.10 -7.08
N VAL A 159 4.07 -2.09 -7.15
CA VAL A 159 4.34 -0.85 -7.90
C VAL A 159 5.54 -0.11 -7.31
N THR A 160 5.62 0.01 -5.98
CA THR A 160 6.73 0.72 -5.32
C THR A 160 8.07 0.04 -5.61
N CYS A 161 8.12 -1.29 -5.58
CA CYS A 161 9.33 -2.03 -5.98
C CYS A 161 9.69 -1.74 -7.44
N LEU A 162 8.73 -1.80 -8.37
CA LEU A 162 9.01 -1.51 -9.77
C LEU A 162 9.47 -0.07 -10.01
N ASP A 163 8.88 0.91 -9.33
CA ASP A 163 9.25 2.32 -9.45
C ASP A 163 10.64 2.62 -8.89
N GLY A 164 11.05 1.91 -7.84
CA GLY A 164 12.35 2.10 -7.19
C GLY A 164 13.53 1.48 -7.95
N LEU A 165 13.28 0.58 -8.90
CA LEU A 165 14.32 -0.09 -9.69
C LEU A 165 14.74 0.73 -10.91
N GLU A 166 16.06 0.78 -11.10
CA GLU A 166 16.74 1.39 -12.25
C GLU A 166 17.69 0.38 -12.91
N GLY A 167 18.20 0.71 -14.10
CA GLY A 167 19.31 -0.02 -14.74
C GLY A 167 19.06 -1.52 -14.94
N SER A 168 20.09 -2.31 -14.67
CA SER A 168 20.09 -3.76 -14.91
C SER A 168 19.13 -4.52 -13.98
N ALA A 169 19.02 -4.05 -12.74
CA ALA A 169 18.08 -4.57 -11.77
C ALA A 169 16.64 -4.45 -12.27
N ARG A 170 16.27 -3.27 -12.80
CA ARG A 170 14.95 -3.05 -13.41
C ARG A 170 14.70 -3.99 -14.57
N THR A 171 15.61 -4.03 -15.55
CA THR A 171 15.44 -4.88 -16.74
C THR A 171 15.18 -6.34 -16.38
N THR A 172 15.87 -6.86 -15.36
CA THR A 172 15.72 -8.25 -14.94
C THR A 172 14.41 -8.50 -14.17
N MET A 173 14.02 -7.58 -13.29
CA MET A 173 12.87 -7.75 -12.40
C MET A 173 11.53 -7.38 -13.04
N GLU A 174 11.53 -6.47 -14.02
CA GLU A 174 10.32 -5.85 -14.57
C GLU A 174 9.28 -6.85 -15.11
N PRO A 175 9.64 -7.92 -15.85
CA PRO A 175 8.66 -8.90 -16.32
C PRO A 175 7.92 -9.59 -15.16
N GLY A 176 8.64 -10.04 -14.14
CA GLY A 176 8.04 -10.67 -12.96
C GLY A 176 7.19 -9.72 -12.13
N LEU A 177 7.63 -8.45 -11.99
CA LEU A 177 6.86 -7.44 -11.27
C LEU A 177 5.58 -7.04 -12.02
N LYS A 178 5.61 -6.98 -13.36
CA LYS A 178 4.41 -6.74 -14.18
C LYS A 178 3.38 -7.86 -14.05
N ASP A 179 3.83 -9.11 -13.95
CA ASP A 179 2.96 -10.25 -13.64
C ASP A 179 2.33 -10.08 -12.24
N LEU A 180 3.14 -9.79 -11.21
CA LEU A 180 2.65 -9.57 -9.85
C LEU A 180 1.65 -8.41 -9.75
N ILE A 181 1.92 -7.29 -10.44
CA ILE A 181 0.99 -6.16 -10.52
C ILE A 181 -0.34 -6.59 -11.13
N SER A 182 -0.31 -7.37 -12.22
CA SER A 182 -1.52 -7.86 -12.89
C SER A 182 -2.29 -8.87 -12.02
N ARG A 183 -1.60 -9.73 -11.28
CA ARG A 183 -2.21 -10.63 -10.29
C ARG A 183 -2.84 -9.85 -9.13
N ALA A 184 -2.18 -8.82 -8.63
CA ALA A 184 -2.73 -8.00 -7.55
C ALA A 184 -3.98 -7.22 -7.98
N ARG A 185 -4.00 -6.68 -9.21
CA ARG A 185 -5.20 -6.07 -9.81
C ARG A 185 -6.34 -7.08 -9.97
N THR A 186 -6.03 -8.23 -10.56
CA THR A 186 -6.98 -9.35 -10.70
C THR A 186 -7.56 -9.76 -9.35
N SER A 187 -6.73 -9.87 -8.30
CA SER A 187 -7.18 -10.20 -6.93
C SER A 187 -8.19 -9.16 -6.39
N LEU A 188 -7.96 -7.88 -6.63
CA LEU A 188 -8.88 -6.81 -6.25
C LEU A 188 -10.20 -6.89 -7.02
N ALA A 189 -10.14 -7.10 -8.34
CA ALA A 189 -11.33 -7.24 -9.17
C ALA A 189 -12.18 -8.47 -8.76
N MET A 190 -11.53 -9.61 -8.53
CA MET A 190 -12.16 -10.83 -8.03
C MET A 190 -12.83 -10.60 -6.66
N LEU A 191 -12.15 -9.92 -5.72
CA LEU A 191 -12.72 -9.60 -4.41
C LEU A 191 -14.01 -8.77 -4.56
N LEU A 192 -13.99 -7.73 -5.39
CA LEU A 192 -15.17 -6.88 -5.63
C LEU A 192 -16.30 -7.62 -6.36
N ALA A 193 -15.96 -8.62 -7.19
CA ALA A 193 -16.96 -9.48 -7.84
C ALA A 193 -17.57 -10.52 -6.89
N VAL A 194 -16.81 -10.98 -5.89
CA VAL A 194 -17.29 -11.89 -4.82
C VAL A 194 -18.19 -11.14 -3.84
N SER A 195 -17.79 -9.93 -3.43
CA SER A 195 -18.57 -9.11 -2.52
C SER A 195 -18.45 -7.63 -2.88
N PRO A 196 -19.41 -7.11 -3.66
CA PRO A 196 -19.47 -5.68 -3.96
C PRO A 196 -19.64 -4.90 -2.66
N LEU A 197 -18.68 -4.03 -2.34
CA LEU A 197 -18.78 -3.17 -1.16
C LEU A 197 -19.96 -2.22 -1.32
N LYS A 198 -21.03 -2.46 -0.56
CA LYS A 198 -22.14 -1.50 -0.42
C LYS A 198 -21.65 -0.36 0.48
N THR A 199 -21.79 0.88 0.02
CA THR A 199 -21.62 2.09 0.84
C THR A 199 -22.40 1.91 2.15
N ARG A 200 -21.77 2.07 3.32
CA ARG A 200 -22.49 1.96 4.60
C ARG A 200 -23.62 3.01 4.61
N VAL A 201 -24.85 2.55 4.81
CA VAL A 201 -25.89 3.42 5.35
C VAL A 201 -25.61 3.47 6.84
N MET A 202 -25.07 4.60 7.31
CA MET A 202 -25.00 4.89 8.74
C MET A 202 -26.43 4.85 9.28
N ILE A 203 -26.80 3.75 9.93
CA ILE A 203 -27.87 3.76 10.91
C ILE A 203 -27.23 4.49 12.10
N ASP A 204 -27.80 5.63 12.50
CA ASP A 204 -27.50 6.27 13.79
C ASP A 204 -27.93 5.29 14.91
N GLU A 205 -27.17 4.21 15.09
CA GLU A 205 -27.32 3.34 16.24
C GLU A 205 -26.50 3.95 17.38
N PRO A 206 -27.13 4.32 18.49
CA PRO A 206 -26.37 4.71 19.66
C PRO A 206 -25.53 3.50 20.06
N LEU A 207 -24.20 3.67 20.11
CA LEU A 207 -23.24 2.68 20.60
C LEU A 207 -23.54 2.34 22.06
N ASN A 208 -24.55 1.51 22.30
CA ASN A 208 -24.69 0.77 23.54
C ASN A 208 -23.55 -0.25 23.62
N GLY A 209 -22.91 -0.30 24.79
CA GLY A 209 -21.63 -0.98 25.07
C GLY A 209 -21.58 -2.43 24.59
N GLU A 210 -20.42 -2.96 24.20
CA GLU A 210 -19.22 -3.12 25.02
C GLU A 210 -17.92 -2.98 24.19
N PHE A 211 -16.77 -2.88 24.86
CA PHE A 211 -15.45 -2.88 24.21
C PHE A 211 -15.05 -4.32 23.85
N PRO A 212 -14.42 -4.56 22.68
CA PRO A 212 -13.85 -5.87 22.38
C PRO A 212 -12.89 -6.31 23.48
N THR A 213 -12.87 -7.60 23.82
CA THR A 213 -12.12 -8.15 24.98
C THR A 213 -10.60 -7.96 24.91
N TRP A 214 -10.06 -7.67 23.73
CA TRP A 214 -8.64 -7.35 23.52
C TRP A 214 -8.30 -5.86 23.72
N VAL A 215 -9.31 -4.99 23.88
CA VAL A 215 -9.14 -3.56 24.14
C VAL A 215 -9.08 -3.32 25.65
N THR A 216 -7.89 -3.02 26.16
CA THR A 216 -7.76 -2.74 27.58
C THR A 216 -8.30 -1.34 27.91
N SER A 217 -8.85 -1.13 29.11
CA SER A 217 -9.23 0.21 29.60
C SER A 217 -8.05 1.20 29.60
N ARG A 218 -6.82 0.68 29.61
CA ARG A 218 -5.58 1.43 29.57
C ARG A 218 -5.37 2.11 28.21
N ASP A 219 -5.64 1.43 27.09
CA ASP A 219 -5.42 1.99 25.75
C ASP A 219 -6.30 3.22 25.48
N ARG A 220 -7.54 3.22 26.00
CA ARG A 220 -8.47 4.36 25.92
C ARG A 220 -7.95 5.65 26.54
N THR A 221 -7.08 5.55 27.55
CA THR A 221 -6.61 6.70 28.34
C THR A 221 -5.25 7.21 27.81
N LEU A 222 -4.48 6.39 27.09
CA LEU A 222 -3.10 6.70 26.72
C LEU A 222 -2.93 7.88 25.73
N LEU A 223 -3.89 8.10 24.83
CA LEU A 223 -3.80 9.20 23.86
C LEU A 223 -4.43 10.53 24.34
N GLN A 224 -5.22 10.47 25.41
CA GLN A 224 -5.77 11.64 26.11
C GLN A 224 -4.90 12.09 27.29
N ALA A 225 -4.14 11.16 27.88
CA ALA A 225 -3.25 11.42 29.01
C ALA A 225 -2.04 12.28 28.61
N LEU A 226 -1.54 13.06 29.57
CA LEU A 226 -0.26 13.74 29.43
C LEU A 226 0.87 12.69 29.37
N PRO A 227 1.98 12.93 28.66
CA PRO A 227 3.09 11.95 28.56
C PRO A 227 3.58 11.40 29.90
N LYS A 228 3.53 12.19 30.97
CA LYS A 228 3.95 11.80 32.33
C LYS A 228 2.99 10.83 33.04
N GLU A 229 1.74 10.74 32.59
CA GLU A 229 0.70 9.87 33.14
C GLU A 229 0.65 8.51 32.42
N ILE A 230 1.36 8.40 31.29
CA ILE A 230 1.48 7.16 30.52
C ILE A 230 2.43 6.20 31.24
N LYS A 231 1.89 5.09 31.74
CA LYS A 231 2.71 3.98 32.26
C LYS A 231 3.46 3.32 31.10
N ALA A 232 4.71 3.71 30.88
CA ALA A 232 5.57 3.14 29.83
C ALA A 232 6.05 1.72 30.17
N ASN A 233 6.25 0.88 29.15
CA ASN A 233 6.95 -0.40 29.30
C ASN A 233 8.46 -0.20 29.38
N VAL A 234 8.98 0.79 28.63
CA VAL A 234 10.38 1.18 28.67
C VAL A 234 10.56 2.68 28.43
N VAL A 235 11.61 3.23 29.02
CA VAL A 235 11.98 4.64 28.91
C VAL A 235 13.32 4.76 28.18
N VAL A 236 13.36 5.65 27.20
CA VAL A 236 14.55 6.09 26.49
C VAL A 236 14.94 7.47 27.01
N ALA A 237 16.20 7.64 27.41
CA ALA A 237 16.70 8.94 27.86
C ALA A 237 18.19 9.10 27.57
N LYS A 238 18.57 10.20 26.91
CA LYS A 238 19.98 10.51 26.61
C LYS A 238 20.83 10.76 27.84
N ASP A 239 20.24 11.29 28.90
CA ASP A 239 20.90 11.60 30.17
C ASP A 239 21.20 10.36 31.03
N GLY A 240 20.82 9.16 30.57
CA GLY A 240 21.02 7.90 31.29
C GLY A 240 19.95 7.59 32.34
N SER A 241 18.92 8.43 32.49
CA SER A 241 17.81 8.21 33.43
C SER A 241 16.75 7.21 32.92
N GLY A 242 16.96 6.63 31.74
CA GLY A 242 16.11 5.61 31.11
C GLY A 242 16.85 4.30 30.93
N LYS A 243 16.12 3.24 30.54
CA LYS A 243 16.71 1.91 30.31
C LYS A 243 17.60 1.88 29.06
N TYR A 244 17.24 2.64 28.03
CA TYR A 244 17.98 2.74 26.78
C TYR A 244 18.39 4.19 26.50
N LYS A 245 19.49 4.38 25.77
CA LYS A 245 19.97 5.70 25.34
C LYS A 245 19.47 6.08 23.94
N THR A 246 19.07 5.09 23.14
CA THR A 246 18.58 5.28 21.78
C THR A 246 17.17 4.70 21.62
N VAL A 247 16.44 5.23 20.64
CA VAL A 247 15.09 4.75 20.30
C VAL A 247 15.19 3.39 19.60
N LYS A 248 16.20 3.18 18.75
CA LYS A 248 16.46 1.93 18.04
C LYS A 248 16.64 0.74 18.98
N GLU A 249 17.40 0.89 20.06
CA GLU A 249 17.56 -0.16 21.08
C GLU A 249 16.23 -0.50 21.75
N ALA A 250 15.43 0.51 22.10
CA ALA A 250 14.13 0.29 22.73
C ALA A 250 13.16 -0.44 21.79
N VAL A 251 13.11 -0.06 20.51
CA VAL A 251 12.29 -0.75 19.50
C VAL A 251 12.77 -2.20 19.31
N ALA A 252 14.08 -2.43 19.23
CA ALA A 252 14.64 -3.78 19.13
C ALA A 252 14.23 -4.67 20.31
N SER A 253 14.17 -4.10 21.52
CA SER A 253 13.81 -4.80 22.75
C SER A 253 12.31 -5.14 22.90
N ALA A 254 11.43 -4.47 22.15
CA ALA A 254 10.00 -4.71 22.22
C ALA A 254 9.68 -6.15 21.77
N PRO A 255 8.67 -6.83 22.36
CA PRO A 255 8.31 -8.18 21.96
C PRO A 255 7.82 -8.21 20.51
N ASN A 256 8.13 -9.30 19.81
CA ASN A 256 7.56 -9.55 18.47
C ASN A 256 6.12 -10.07 18.61
N ASN A 257 5.25 -9.66 17.69
CA ASN A 257 3.85 -10.05 17.58
C ASN A 257 3.07 -9.85 18.89
N GLY A 258 3.34 -8.74 19.57
CA GLY A 258 2.67 -8.37 20.82
C GLY A 258 1.16 -8.23 20.63
N LYS A 259 0.38 -8.92 21.46
CA LYS A 259 -1.10 -8.84 21.45
C LYS A 259 -1.64 -7.59 22.15
N THR A 260 -0.81 -6.93 22.96
CA THR A 260 -1.17 -5.73 23.71
C THR A 260 -0.19 -4.61 23.41
N ARG A 261 -0.62 -3.38 23.68
CA ARG A 261 0.15 -2.15 23.48
C ARG A 261 1.48 -2.18 24.24
N TYR A 262 2.59 -2.05 23.52
CA TYR A 262 3.93 -1.88 24.10
C TYR A 262 4.38 -0.42 23.95
N VAL A 263 4.50 0.29 25.07
CA VAL A 263 4.77 1.72 25.12
C VAL A 263 6.25 2.01 25.39
N ILE A 264 6.89 2.67 24.43
CA ILE A 264 8.22 3.27 24.53
C ILE A 264 8.04 4.76 24.80
N TYR A 265 8.44 5.21 25.98
CA TYR A 265 8.47 6.64 26.31
C TYR A 265 9.86 7.20 26.05
N VAL A 266 9.95 8.21 25.20
CA VAL A 266 11.19 8.87 24.79
C VAL A 266 11.25 10.24 25.44
N LYS A 267 12.15 10.42 26.41
CA LYS A 267 12.32 11.71 27.07
C LYS A 267 12.85 12.77 26.11
N LYS A 268 12.62 14.04 26.45
CA LYS A 268 13.08 15.21 25.72
C LYS A 268 14.54 15.10 25.29
N GLY A 269 14.82 15.58 24.09
CA GLY A 269 16.15 15.52 23.48
C GLY A 269 16.08 15.30 21.98
N LYS A 270 17.23 15.50 21.33
CA LYS A 270 17.41 15.28 19.89
C LYS A 270 18.18 13.99 19.65
N TYR A 271 17.52 12.96 19.14
CA TYR A 271 18.03 11.61 18.85
C TYR A 271 18.40 11.52 17.38
N LYS A 272 19.70 11.43 17.07
CA LYS A 272 20.22 11.36 15.70
C LYS A 272 20.41 9.91 15.31
N GLU A 273 19.36 9.31 14.76
CA GLU A 273 19.28 7.89 14.41
C GLU A 273 18.18 7.67 13.37
N ASN A 274 18.37 6.66 12.51
CA ASN A 274 17.32 6.12 11.66
C ASN A 274 16.69 4.91 12.37
N VAL A 275 15.36 4.93 12.53
CA VAL A 275 14.61 3.94 13.32
C VAL A 275 13.65 3.18 12.42
N GLU A 276 13.63 1.86 12.56
CA GLU A 276 12.70 0.98 11.85
C GLU A 276 11.85 0.20 12.85
N VAL A 277 10.53 0.36 12.76
CA VAL A 277 9.53 -0.46 13.46
C VAL A 277 9.03 -1.52 12.49
N GLY A 278 9.82 -2.60 12.38
CA GLY A 278 9.60 -3.69 11.42
C GLY A 278 8.29 -4.48 11.64
N LYS A 279 7.88 -5.29 10.66
CA LYS A 279 6.53 -5.89 10.57
C LYS A 279 6.11 -6.73 11.78
N ARG A 280 7.09 -7.33 12.48
CA ARG A 280 6.87 -8.12 13.69
C ARG A 280 6.65 -7.27 14.94
N LYS A 281 6.94 -5.96 14.94
CA LYS A 281 6.77 -5.07 16.09
C LYS A 281 5.34 -4.51 16.16
N LYS A 282 4.35 -5.40 16.21
CA LYS A 282 2.91 -5.04 16.28
C LYS A 282 2.55 -4.34 17.60
N ASN A 283 1.56 -3.46 17.56
CA ASN A 283 1.01 -2.72 18.70
C ASN A 283 2.04 -1.88 19.48
N LEU A 284 3.10 -1.43 18.80
CA LEU A 284 4.12 -0.58 19.41
C LEU A 284 3.67 0.88 19.43
N MET A 285 3.86 1.56 20.56
CA MET A 285 3.64 3.00 20.72
C MET A 285 4.95 3.69 21.07
N ILE A 286 5.32 4.73 20.32
CA ILE A 286 6.41 5.64 20.67
C ILE A 286 5.79 6.97 21.09
N VAL A 287 6.04 7.38 22.33
CA VAL A 287 5.53 8.65 22.87
C VAL A 287 6.66 9.52 23.39
N GLY A 288 6.67 10.79 23.01
CA GLY A 288 7.67 11.77 23.45
C GLY A 288 7.18 12.68 24.59
N ASP A 289 8.08 13.52 25.09
CA ASP A 289 7.77 14.63 26.02
C ASP A 289 7.00 15.82 25.38
N GLY A 290 6.59 15.71 24.13
CA GLY A 290 5.97 16.79 23.34
C GLY A 290 6.64 16.96 21.98
N MET A 291 5.85 17.32 20.97
CA MET A 291 6.31 17.49 19.58
C MET A 291 7.34 18.61 19.37
N SER A 292 7.60 19.45 20.37
CA SER A 292 8.67 20.45 20.37
C SER A 292 9.89 20.05 21.21
N SER A 293 9.75 19.00 22.03
CA SER A 293 10.74 18.61 23.05
C SER A 293 11.53 17.35 22.68
N THR A 294 10.89 16.42 21.97
CA THR A 294 11.48 15.11 21.62
C THR A 294 11.59 15.00 20.10
N ILE A 295 12.82 14.86 19.60
CA ILE A 295 13.11 14.92 18.16
C ILE A 295 13.89 13.67 17.76
N ILE A 296 13.40 12.90 16.79
CA ILE A 296 14.16 11.86 16.09
C ILE A 296 14.54 12.44 14.73
N THR A 297 15.85 12.45 14.41
CA THR A 297 16.39 13.16 13.25
C THR A 297 17.34 12.30 12.43
N GLY A 298 17.23 12.42 11.11
CA GLY A 298 18.11 11.81 10.11
C GLY A 298 18.35 12.76 8.94
N SER A 299 19.12 12.30 7.94
CA SER A 299 19.44 13.10 6.75
C SER A 299 19.69 12.25 5.49
N LEU A 300 19.21 11.01 5.47
CA LEU A 300 19.27 10.17 4.27
C LEU A 300 18.42 10.80 3.17
N ASN A 301 18.85 10.67 1.93
CA ASN A 301 18.24 11.35 0.79
C ASN A 301 18.60 10.67 -0.54
N PHE A 302 17.86 11.00 -1.57
CA PHE A 302 18.02 10.44 -2.91
C PHE A 302 19.36 10.78 -3.58
N VAL A 303 19.77 12.05 -3.50
CA VAL A 303 21.01 12.54 -4.15
C VAL A 303 22.24 11.78 -3.66
N ASP A 304 22.31 11.49 -2.36
CA ASP A 304 23.45 10.80 -1.74
C ASP A 304 23.37 9.26 -1.85
N GLY A 305 22.45 8.73 -2.64
CA GLY A 305 22.45 7.33 -3.08
C GLY A 305 21.46 6.40 -2.36
N THR A 306 20.62 6.91 -1.46
CA THR A 306 19.53 6.12 -0.87
C THR A 306 18.29 6.17 -1.77
N THR A 307 17.44 5.14 -1.78
CA THR A 307 16.12 5.24 -2.42
C THR A 307 15.21 6.16 -1.62
N THR A 308 14.14 6.69 -2.24
CA THR A 308 13.12 7.45 -1.48
C THR A 308 12.54 6.60 -0.34
N PHE A 309 12.28 5.31 -0.59
CA PHE A 309 11.73 4.37 0.40
C PHE A 309 12.63 4.22 1.64
N ASN A 310 13.95 4.08 1.46
CA ASN A 310 14.91 3.96 2.57
C ASN A 310 15.42 5.30 3.11
N SER A 311 15.05 6.44 2.52
CA SER A 311 15.47 7.75 3.02
C SER A 311 14.80 8.16 4.36
N ALA A 312 13.80 7.39 4.81
CA ALA A 312 13.02 7.67 6.00
C ALA A 312 13.89 7.78 7.26
N THR A 313 13.70 8.86 8.02
CA THR A 313 14.26 8.97 9.37
C THR A 313 13.61 7.96 10.31
N VAL A 314 12.29 7.82 10.25
CA VAL A 314 11.55 6.73 10.91
C VAL A 314 10.68 6.02 9.89
N ALA A 315 10.79 4.69 9.84
CA ALA A 315 9.92 3.82 9.06
C ALA A 315 9.12 2.91 9.99
N ALA A 316 7.80 2.88 9.85
CA ALA A 316 6.92 2.04 10.66
C ALA A 316 6.01 1.16 9.80
N VAL A 317 6.17 -0.16 9.92
CA VAL A 317 5.40 -1.16 9.17
C VAL A 317 4.71 -2.19 10.07
N GLY A 318 5.02 -2.23 11.37
CA GLY A 318 4.32 -3.08 12.35
C GLY A 318 2.90 -2.56 12.65
N ASP A 319 1.88 -3.40 12.41
CA ASP A 319 0.47 -3.03 12.57
C ASP A 319 0.10 -2.46 13.93
N GLY A 320 -0.87 -1.56 13.91
CA GLY A 320 -1.35 -0.86 15.09
C GLY A 320 -0.34 0.15 15.63
N PHE A 321 0.70 0.53 14.88
CA PHE A 321 1.72 1.49 15.32
C PHE A 321 1.10 2.82 15.77
N ILE A 322 1.57 3.35 16.90
CA ILE A 322 1.18 4.67 17.39
C ILE A 322 2.43 5.53 17.61
N ALA A 323 2.41 6.74 17.08
CA ALA A 323 3.34 7.81 17.45
C ALA A 323 2.58 8.94 18.14
N GLN A 324 3.11 9.44 19.25
CA GLN A 324 2.50 10.56 19.97
C GLN A 324 3.52 11.55 20.52
N ASP A 325 3.17 12.84 20.50
CA ASP A 325 3.92 13.90 21.20
C ASP A 325 5.42 13.91 20.85
N ILE A 326 5.75 13.73 19.56
CA ILE A 326 7.12 13.57 19.08
C ILE A 326 7.34 14.24 17.71
N TRP A 327 8.59 14.62 17.42
CA TRP A 327 9.01 15.22 16.17
C TRP A 327 9.88 14.26 15.34
N PHE A 328 9.44 13.92 14.14
CA PHE A 328 10.23 13.24 13.12
C PHE A 328 10.80 14.25 12.11
N GLN A 329 12.12 14.28 11.95
CA GLN A 329 12.81 15.30 11.14
C GLN A 329 13.82 14.71 10.16
N ASN A 330 13.72 15.06 8.88
CA ASN A 330 14.81 14.85 7.92
C ASN A 330 15.48 16.20 7.56
N THR A 331 16.77 16.32 7.86
CA THR A 331 17.53 17.58 7.70
C THR A 331 18.36 17.65 6.42
N ALA A 332 18.13 16.79 5.42
CA ALA A 332 18.90 16.79 4.17
C ALA A 332 18.82 18.13 3.41
N GLY A 333 17.66 18.80 3.49
CA GLY A 333 17.43 20.08 2.82
C GLY A 333 16.95 19.93 1.36
N PRO A 334 16.47 21.00 0.74
CA PRO A 334 15.76 20.90 -0.54
C PRO A 334 16.70 20.56 -1.71
N LYS A 335 18.01 20.87 -1.60
CA LYS A 335 19.03 20.53 -2.61
C LYS A 335 19.30 19.04 -2.73
N LYS A 336 18.81 18.24 -1.77
CA LYS A 336 19.00 16.80 -1.71
C LYS A 336 17.82 16.01 -2.28
N HIS A 337 16.85 16.71 -2.86
CA HIS A 337 15.63 16.13 -3.41
C HIS A 337 14.88 15.28 -2.37
N GLN A 338 14.38 14.10 -2.74
CA GLN A 338 13.55 13.25 -1.88
C GLN A 338 14.29 12.87 -0.59
N ALA A 339 13.69 13.19 0.56
CA ALA A 339 14.28 12.94 1.87
C ALA A 339 13.19 12.80 2.94
N VAL A 340 12.76 11.56 3.18
CA VAL A 340 11.59 11.25 4.00
C VAL A 340 11.88 11.44 5.50
N ALA A 341 10.98 12.12 6.21
CA ALA A 341 11.03 12.19 7.68
C ALA A 341 10.32 10.99 8.32
N LEU A 342 9.11 10.68 7.86
CA LEU A 342 8.32 9.56 8.34
C LEU A 342 7.76 8.75 7.17
N ARG A 343 8.00 7.44 7.16
CA ARG A 343 7.34 6.46 6.29
C ARG A 343 6.44 5.55 7.12
N VAL A 344 5.19 5.42 6.71
CA VAL A 344 4.21 4.55 7.38
C VAL A 344 3.63 3.58 6.37
N GLY A 345 3.78 2.29 6.63
CA GLY A 345 3.11 1.19 5.95
C GLY A 345 2.39 0.23 6.90
N ALA A 346 2.25 0.63 8.18
CA ALA A 346 1.53 -0.13 9.20
C ALA A 346 0.02 0.08 9.07
N ASP A 347 -0.75 -1.00 9.06
CA ASP A 347 -2.21 -0.92 9.08
C ASP A 347 -2.72 -0.46 10.44
N GLN A 348 -3.83 0.26 10.44
CA GLN A 348 -4.48 0.81 11.64
C GLN A 348 -3.51 1.63 12.51
N SER A 349 -2.70 2.46 11.86
CA SER A 349 -1.71 3.30 12.55
C SER A 349 -2.25 4.68 12.92
N VAL A 350 -1.79 5.22 14.06
CA VAL A 350 -2.17 6.55 14.56
C VAL A 350 -0.95 7.42 14.78
N ILE A 351 -0.98 8.63 14.22
CA ILE A 351 0.04 9.65 14.42
C ILE A 351 -0.66 10.84 15.06
N ASN A 352 -0.45 11.04 16.37
CA ASN A 352 -1.22 11.98 17.18
C ASN A 352 -0.31 13.05 17.81
N ARG A 353 -0.60 14.33 17.62
CA ARG A 353 0.23 15.43 18.15
C ARG A 353 1.70 15.25 17.81
N CYS A 354 2.00 14.95 16.55
CA CYS A 354 3.36 14.81 16.07
C CYS A 354 3.76 15.98 15.16
N ARG A 355 5.05 16.26 15.09
CA ARG A 355 5.63 17.14 14.07
C ARG A 355 6.39 16.30 13.06
N ILE A 356 6.17 16.54 11.77
CA ILE A 356 6.82 15.83 10.66
C ILE A 356 7.41 16.90 9.74
N ASP A 357 8.74 16.96 9.66
CA ASP A 357 9.46 18.12 9.11
C ASP A 357 10.58 17.69 8.17
N ALA A 358 10.43 18.03 6.89
CA ALA A 358 11.49 17.98 5.91
C ALA A 358 11.25 19.04 4.82
N TYR A 359 11.65 18.73 3.58
CA TYR A 359 11.39 19.52 2.39
C TYR A 359 10.59 18.66 1.40
N GLN A 360 11.25 18.10 0.39
CA GLN A 360 10.64 17.21 -0.59
C GLN A 360 10.37 15.82 0.03
N ASP A 361 9.20 15.26 -0.23
CA ASP A 361 8.79 13.91 0.20
C ASP A 361 8.78 13.74 1.73
N THR A 362 8.30 14.74 2.47
CA THR A 362 8.36 14.75 3.95
C THR A 362 7.68 13.55 4.62
N LEU A 363 6.43 13.27 4.26
CA LEU A 363 5.61 12.19 4.80
C LEU A 363 5.26 11.20 3.69
N TYR A 364 5.79 9.98 3.82
CA TYR A 364 5.45 8.86 2.95
C TYR A 364 4.34 8.02 3.61
N ALA A 365 3.09 8.38 3.38
CA ALA A 365 1.91 7.59 3.74
C ALA A 365 1.78 6.43 2.72
N HIS A 366 2.68 5.45 2.85
CA HIS A 366 2.99 4.46 1.83
C HIS A 366 1.80 3.57 1.49
N SER A 367 1.26 2.82 2.46
CA SER A 367 0.21 1.81 2.25
C SER A 367 -0.61 1.57 3.52
N ASN A 368 -1.69 0.77 3.39
CA ASN A 368 -2.63 0.42 4.48
C ASN A 368 -3.42 1.62 5.05
N ARG A 369 -4.17 1.41 6.13
CA ARG A 369 -5.05 2.43 6.74
C ARG A 369 -4.31 3.21 7.83
N GLN A 370 -4.41 4.54 7.77
CA GLN A 370 -3.65 5.45 8.63
C GLN A 370 -4.51 6.64 9.09
N PHE A 371 -4.30 7.09 10.32
CA PHE A 371 -4.97 8.26 10.87
C PHE A 371 -3.99 9.24 11.49
N PHE A 372 -4.03 10.49 11.04
CA PHE A 372 -3.22 11.59 11.55
C PHE A 372 -4.11 12.59 12.27
N ARG A 373 -3.80 12.89 13.53
CA ARG A 373 -4.59 13.77 14.39
C ARG A 373 -3.73 14.83 15.04
N ASP A 374 -4.22 16.07 15.08
CA ASP A 374 -3.62 17.19 15.81
C ASP A 374 -2.12 17.39 15.51
N SER A 375 -1.70 17.04 14.29
CA SER A 375 -0.29 16.96 13.90
C SER A 375 0.11 18.12 12.99
N TYR A 376 1.41 18.43 12.99
CA TYR A 376 2.01 19.48 12.17
C TYR A 376 2.91 18.83 11.12
N ILE A 377 2.57 18.96 9.84
CA ILE A 377 3.34 18.41 8.72
C ILE A 377 3.84 19.57 7.87
N THR A 378 5.14 19.65 7.59
CA THR A 378 5.72 20.73 6.78
C THR A 378 6.73 20.24 5.76
N GLY A 379 6.63 20.78 4.54
CA GLY A 379 7.53 20.46 3.45
C GLY A 379 7.27 21.34 2.22
N THR A 380 7.79 20.89 1.07
CA THR A 380 7.78 21.66 -0.17
C THR A 380 7.12 20.90 -1.33
N VAL A 381 7.91 20.09 -2.05
CA VAL A 381 7.46 19.28 -3.18
C VAL A 381 6.92 17.97 -2.63
N ASP A 382 5.70 17.62 -3.01
CA ASP A 382 5.05 16.33 -2.74
C ASP A 382 5.13 15.90 -1.26
N PHE A 383 4.96 16.85 -0.33
CA PHE A 383 5.36 16.60 1.05
C PHE A 383 4.44 15.65 1.82
N ILE A 384 3.27 15.33 1.28
CA ILE A 384 2.43 14.17 1.65
C ILE A 384 2.21 13.32 0.41
N PHE A 385 2.79 12.13 0.36
CA PHE A 385 2.71 11.26 -0.82
C PHE A 385 2.57 9.80 -0.42
N GLY A 386 2.22 8.97 -1.42
CA GLY A 386 1.99 7.54 -1.24
C GLY A 386 0.59 7.10 -1.64
N ASN A 387 0.23 5.87 -1.29
CA ASN A 387 -1.00 5.23 -1.69
C ASN A 387 -1.69 4.51 -0.50
N ALA A 388 -1.58 5.08 0.70
CA ALA A 388 -2.37 4.66 1.85
C ALA A 388 -3.85 5.05 1.69
N ALA A 389 -4.71 4.40 2.47
CA ALA A 389 -6.00 4.97 2.84
C ALA A 389 -5.77 5.82 4.10
N VAL A 390 -5.70 7.14 3.95
CA VAL A 390 -5.25 8.03 5.03
C VAL A 390 -6.20 9.20 5.24
N VAL A 391 -6.53 9.44 6.51
CA VAL A 391 -7.28 10.64 6.95
C VAL A 391 -6.40 11.50 7.84
N PHE A 392 -6.24 12.77 7.46
CA PHE A 392 -5.69 13.83 8.29
C PHE A 392 -6.84 14.62 8.90
N GLN A 393 -6.90 14.70 10.22
CA GLN A 393 -7.95 15.43 10.92
C GLN A 393 -7.36 16.43 11.92
N ASN A 394 -7.82 17.68 11.86
CA ASN A 394 -7.34 18.76 12.72
C ASN A 394 -5.81 18.95 12.69
N CYS A 395 -5.20 18.73 11.52
CA CYS A 395 -3.76 18.89 11.32
C CYS A 395 -3.43 20.28 10.74
N LYS A 396 -2.19 20.71 10.91
CA LYS A 396 -1.60 21.86 10.21
C LYS A 396 -0.68 21.35 9.11
N LEU A 397 -1.04 21.61 7.86
CA LEU A 397 -0.28 21.24 6.67
C LEU A 397 0.41 22.50 6.14
N VAL A 398 1.72 22.60 6.35
CA VAL A 398 2.45 23.86 6.23
C VAL A 398 3.46 23.83 5.10
N ALA A 399 3.12 24.49 3.99
CA ALA A 399 4.04 24.69 2.87
C ALA A 399 5.15 25.67 3.27
N ARG A 400 6.41 25.30 3.09
CA ARG A 400 7.58 26.15 3.39
C ARG A 400 8.24 26.66 2.12
N LYS A 401 9.21 27.57 2.26
CA LYS A 401 9.99 28.09 1.14
C LYS A 401 10.76 26.95 0.43
N PRO A 402 10.52 26.69 -0.87
CA PRO A 402 11.27 25.70 -1.64
C PRO A 402 12.56 26.27 -2.21
N MET A 403 13.27 25.47 -3.02
CA MET A 403 14.35 26.03 -3.84
C MET A 403 13.81 26.96 -4.92
N SER A 404 14.67 27.86 -5.40
CA SER A 404 14.35 28.72 -6.54
C SER A 404 13.90 27.89 -7.74
N GLY A 405 12.81 28.31 -8.39
CA GLY A 405 12.24 27.62 -9.55
C GLY A 405 11.33 26.43 -9.24
N GLN A 406 11.22 26.01 -7.97
CA GLN A 406 10.28 24.97 -7.55
C GLN A 406 8.92 25.55 -7.15
N ALA A 407 7.90 24.71 -7.26
CA ALA A 407 6.58 24.94 -6.70
C ALA A 407 6.32 23.95 -5.56
N ASN A 408 5.44 24.32 -4.63
CA ASN A 408 5.03 23.42 -3.55
C ASN A 408 3.82 22.59 -3.96
N MET A 409 3.79 21.34 -3.52
CA MET A 409 2.64 20.44 -3.67
C MET A 409 2.34 19.84 -2.31
N VAL A 410 1.14 20.10 -1.77
CA VAL A 410 0.73 19.49 -0.50
C VAL A 410 0.66 17.98 -0.64
N THR A 411 0.04 17.50 -1.72
CA THR A 411 -0.16 16.06 -1.95
C THR A 411 0.38 15.56 -3.30
N ALA A 412 0.87 14.32 -3.32
CA ALA A 412 1.13 13.56 -4.54
C ALA A 412 0.64 12.11 -4.37
N GLN A 413 -0.65 11.89 -4.61
CA GLN A 413 -1.30 10.61 -4.32
C GLN A 413 -1.04 9.58 -5.43
N GLY A 414 -0.64 8.37 -5.04
CA GLY A 414 -0.06 7.33 -5.88
C GLY A 414 -0.99 6.16 -6.26
N ARG A 415 -2.31 6.34 -6.28
CA ARG A 415 -3.24 5.25 -6.66
C ARG A 415 -3.12 4.88 -8.14
N THR A 416 -2.82 3.61 -8.42
CA THR A 416 -2.57 3.08 -9.77
C THR A 416 -3.72 2.28 -10.35
N ASP A 417 -4.75 2.01 -9.56
CA ASP A 417 -5.87 1.18 -9.97
C ASP A 417 -7.18 1.66 -9.32
N PRO A 418 -8.30 1.74 -10.06
CA PRO A 418 -9.57 2.23 -9.53
C PRO A 418 -10.14 1.31 -8.45
N ASN A 419 -9.79 0.02 -8.46
CA ASN A 419 -10.24 -0.98 -7.49
C ASN A 419 -9.48 -0.92 -6.17
N GLN A 420 -8.41 -0.12 -6.05
CA GLN A 420 -7.77 0.11 -4.75
C GLN A 420 -8.65 0.98 -3.84
N ALA A 421 -8.81 0.55 -2.59
CA ALA A 421 -9.49 1.29 -1.51
C ALA A 421 -8.60 2.37 -0.86
N THR A 422 -7.80 3.08 -1.66
CA THR A 422 -6.77 4.02 -1.15
C THR A 422 -7.08 5.46 -1.53
N GLY A 423 -6.51 6.41 -0.80
CA GLY A 423 -6.74 7.83 -1.04
C GLY A 423 -6.30 8.69 0.14
N THR A 424 -6.09 9.98 -0.14
CA THR A 424 -5.72 10.97 0.88
C THR A 424 -6.91 11.87 1.18
N SER A 425 -7.37 11.87 2.42
CA SER A 425 -8.45 12.74 2.90
C SER A 425 -7.91 13.74 3.92
N ILE A 426 -8.12 15.02 3.68
CA ILE A 426 -7.73 16.14 4.54
C ILE A 426 -9.01 16.79 5.05
N GLN A 427 -9.33 16.55 6.32
CA GLN A 427 -10.56 16.99 6.95
C GLN A 427 -10.30 17.94 8.11
N ARG A 428 -10.98 19.10 8.14
CA ARG A 428 -10.87 20.07 9.25
C ARG A 428 -9.42 20.46 9.56
N CYS A 429 -8.57 20.57 8.53
CA CYS A 429 -7.17 20.93 8.66
C CYS A 429 -6.93 22.40 8.31
N ASP A 430 -5.78 22.92 8.68
CA ASP A 430 -5.27 24.22 8.23
C ASP A 430 -4.17 23.98 7.17
N ILE A 431 -4.42 24.39 5.93
CA ILE A 431 -3.42 24.40 4.85
C ILE A 431 -2.88 25.82 4.75
N ILE A 432 -1.65 26.04 5.21
CA ILE A 432 -1.08 27.36 5.45
C ILE A 432 0.37 27.47 4.96
N ALA A 433 0.82 28.71 4.72
CA ALA A 433 2.21 28.98 4.44
C ALA A 433 3.01 29.12 5.75
N SER A 434 4.27 28.67 5.71
CA SER A 434 5.21 28.86 6.80
C SER A 434 5.68 30.33 6.86
N PRO A 435 6.19 30.81 8.01
CA PRO A 435 6.74 32.16 8.14
C PRO A 435 7.81 32.53 7.09
N ASP A 436 8.54 31.54 6.55
CA ASP A 436 9.56 31.77 5.51
C ASP A 436 8.99 31.85 4.07
N LEU A 437 7.76 31.37 3.87
CA LEU A 437 7.04 31.41 2.60
C LEU A 437 6.10 32.61 2.53
N GLU A 438 5.48 32.97 3.65
CA GLU A 438 4.45 34.02 3.74
C GLU A 438 4.85 35.36 3.06
N PRO A 439 6.09 35.89 3.24
CA PRO A 439 6.48 37.16 2.61
C PRO A 439 6.68 37.07 1.09
N ILE A 440 6.82 35.85 0.54
CA ILE A 440 7.14 35.60 -0.87
C ILE A 440 6.10 34.70 -1.56
N LYS A 441 4.96 34.44 -0.90
CA LYS A 441 3.94 33.50 -1.37
C LYS A 441 3.35 33.88 -2.73
N GLY A 442 3.34 35.17 -3.09
CA GLY A 442 2.92 35.64 -4.41
C GLY A 442 3.89 35.28 -5.55
N SER A 443 5.14 34.92 -5.23
CA SER A 443 6.16 34.53 -6.22
C SER A 443 6.42 33.03 -6.28
N ILE A 444 5.87 32.25 -5.34
CA ILE A 444 6.06 30.80 -5.24
C ILE A 444 4.71 30.12 -5.38
N ARG A 445 4.51 29.41 -6.50
CA ARG A 445 3.27 28.66 -6.71
C ARG A 445 3.18 27.50 -5.72
N SER A 446 2.04 27.38 -5.06
CA SER A 446 1.73 26.28 -4.14
C SER A 446 0.37 25.68 -4.52
N TYR A 447 0.27 24.35 -4.53
CA TYR A 447 -0.94 23.64 -4.94
C TYR A 447 -1.36 22.62 -3.89
N LEU A 448 -2.66 22.29 -3.86
CA LEU A 448 -3.22 21.20 -3.04
C LEU A 448 -2.62 19.84 -3.42
N GLY A 449 -2.23 19.67 -4.69
CA GLY A 449 -1.48 18.49 -5.11
C GLY A 449 -1.39 18.30 -6.61
N ARG A 450 -0.82 17.15 -6.99
CA ARG A 450 -0.64 16.69 -8.37
C ARG A 450 -0.71 15.16 -8.50
N PRO A 451 -1.15 14.62 -9.64
CA PRO A 451 -1.46 13.19 -9.75
C PRO A 451 -0.22 12.36 -10.06
N TRP A 452 0.47 11.87 -9.02
CA TRP A 452 1.64 11.01 -9.19
C TRP A 452 1.33 9.75 -10.01
N LYS A 453 0.11 9.20 -9.85
CA LYS A 453 -0.35 8.01 -10.58
C LYS A 453 -1.74 8.23 -11.20
N GLU A 454 -2.07 7.38 -12.17
CA GLU A 454 -3.20 7.53 -13.10
C GLU A 454 -4.57 7.68 -12.42
N TYR A 455 -4.79 7.01 -11.29
CA TYR A 455 -6.04 7.04 -10.55
C TYR A 455 -5.93 7.83 -9.24
N SER A 456 -4.95 8.75 -9.17
CA SER A 456 -4.71 9.63 -8.02
C SER A 456 -6.02 10.21 -7.47
N ARG A 457 -6.15 10.15 -6.15
CA ARG A 457 -7.41 10.39 -5.45
C ARG A 457 -7.18 11.11 -4.12
N THR A 458 -7.57 12.38 -4.06
CA THR A 458 -7.33 13.28 -2.91
C THR A 458 -8.57 14.12 -2.62
N PHE A 459 -8.86 14.32 -1.34
CA PHE A 459 -10.01 15.08 -0.85
C PHE A 459 -9.57 16.13 0.15
N VAL A 460 -10.02 17.36 -0.05
CA VAL A 460 -9.83 18.46 0.91
C VAL A 460 -11.22 18.94 1.33
N MET A 461 -11.57 18.75 2.59
CA MET A 461 -12.90 19.05 3.08
C MET A 461 -12.90 19.73 4.44
N GLN A 462 -13.86 20.64 4.64
CA GLN A 462 -14.07 21.38 5.89
C GLN A 462 -12.81 22.07 6.43
N SER A 463 -11.85 22.35 5.55
CA SER A 463 -10.51 22.79 5.91
C SER A 463 -10.34 24.27 5.63
N TYR A 464 -9.44 24.93 6.37
CA TYR A 464 -8.98 26.27 6.04
C TYR A 464 -7.88 26.19 4.97
N ILE A 465 -8.00 26.99 3.91
CA ILE A 465 -7.03 27.08 2.82
C ILE A 465 -6.52 28.53 2.75
N GLY A 466 -5.22 28.71 3.02
CA GLY A 466 -4.55 30.01 2.90
C GLY A 466 -4.40 30.49 1.45
N ASP A 467 -4.18 31.78 1.28
CA ASP A 467 -4.10 32.47 -0.03
C ASP A 467 -2.81 32.19 -0.82
N HIS A 468 -1.83 31.53 -0.21
CA HIS A 468 -0.65 31.00 -0.91
C HIS A 468 -1.00 29.88 -1.91
N ILE A 469 -2.16 29.24 -1.79
CA ILE A 469 -2.62 28.23 -2.76
C ILE A 469 -3.05 28.92 -4.04
N ASP A 470 -2.45 28.51 -5.16
CA ASP A 470 -2.73 29.01 -6.50
C ASP A 470 -4.24 28.88 -6.81
N PRO A 471 -4.89 29.88 -7.43
CA PRO A 471 -6.31 29.80 -7.79
C PRO A 471 -6.69 28.55 -8.62
N THR A 472 -5.78 27.98 -9.40
CA THR A 472 -6.04 26.72 -10.12
C THR A 472 -6.20 25.52 -9.17
N GLY A 473 -5.68 25.63 -7.94
CA GLY A 473 -5.78 24.66 -6.84
C GLY A 473 -4.87 23.46 -7.00
N TRP A 474 -4.84 22.85 -8.18
CA TRP A 474 -4.15 21.60 -8.48
C TRP A 474 -3.18 21.80 -9.64
N SER A 475 -2.07 21.04 -9.68
CA SER A 475 -1.10 21.08 -10.78
C SER A 475 -1.10 19.78 -11.58
N VAL A 476 -0.77 19.89 -12.87
CA VAL A 476 -0.53 18.71 -13.70
C VAL A 476 0.71 17.95 -13.21
N TRP A 477 0.76 16.64 -13.46
CA TRP A 477 1.98 15.84 -13.30
C TRP A 477 2.84 15.93 -14.57
N ASP A 478 2.26 15.49 -15.70
CA ASP A 478 2.83 15.66 -17.04
C ASP A 478 1.68 15.80 -18.05
N LYS A 479 1.67 16.89 -18.82
CA LYS A 479 0.64 17.20 -19.84
C LYS A 479 -0.78 16.86 -19.39
N ASP A 480 -1.44 15.90 -20.06
CA ASP A 480 -2.81 15.44 -19.82
C ASP A 480 -2.89 14.11 -19.06
N PHE A 481 -1.76 13.60 -18.55
CA PHE A 481 -1.71 12.38 -17.75
C PHE A 481 -2.65 12.46 -16.54
N ALA A 482 -3.42 11.39 -16.31
CA ALA A 482 -4.37 11.20 -15.22
C ALA A 482 -5.55 12.18 -15.15
N LEU A 483 -5.59 13.27 -15.92
CA LEU A 483 -6.59 14.34 -15.76
C LEU A 483 -8.05 13.88 -15.92
N LYS A 484 -8.24 12.74 -16.60
CA LYS A 484 -9.55 12.11 -16.82
C LYS A 484 -9.95 11.07 -15.78
N THR A 485 -8.96 10.45 -15.14
CA THR A 485 -9.12 9.25 -14.30
C THR A 485 -8.86 9.51 -12.82
N LEU A 486 -8.14 10.60 -12.50
CA LEU A 486 -7.98 11.09 -11.14
C LEU A 486 -9.33 11.48 -10.53
N TYR A 487 -9.40 11.54 -9.21
CA TYR A 487 -10.53 12.10 -8.48
C TYR A 487 -10.03 13.08 -7.41
N TYR A 488 -10.13 14.38 -7.70
CA TYR A 488 -9.80 15.46 -6.78
C TYR A 488 -11.04 16.21 -6.34
N GLY A 489 -11.34 16.15 -5.04
CA GLY A 489 -12.56 16.70 -4.46
C GLY A 489 -12.29 17.82 -3.46
N GLU A 490 -13.06 18.91 -3.57
CA GLU A 490 -13.13 19.96 -2.55
C GLU A 490 -14.56 20.07 -1.99
N TYR A 491 -14.72 20.06 -0.66
CA TYR A 491 -16.04 20.14 0.01
C TYR A 491 -16.02 21.10 1.21
N ASN A 492 -16.85 22.15 1.16
CA ASN A 492 -17.09 23.05 2.29
C ASN A 492 -15.79 23.61 2.94
N ASN A 493 -14.79 23.95 2.13
CA ASN A 493 -13.56 24.58 2.60
C ASN A 493 -13.78 26.09 2.84
N LYS A 494 -12.96 26.68 3.70
CA LYS A 494 -12.99 28.11 4.05
C LYS A 494 -11.61 28.74 3.91
N GLY A 495 -11.53 30.05 4.02
CA GLY A 495 -10.29 30.81 3.91
C GLY A 495 -10.04 31.35 2.49
N PRO A 496 -9.06 32.24 2.34
CA PRO A 496 -8.89 33.01 1.12
C PRO A 496 -8.44 32.17 -0.10
N GLY A 497 -7.85 31.00 0.10
CA GLY A 497 -7.49 30.05 -0.98
C GLY A 497 -8.60 29.05 -1.35
N ALA A 498 -9.75 29.09 -0.68
CA ALA A 498 -10.81 28.09 -0.86
C ALA A 498 -11.76 28.34 -2.05
N GLY A 499 -11.66 29.50 -2.70
CA GLY A 499 -12.53 29.84 -3.83
C GLY A 499 -12.33 28.92 -5.03
N THR A 500 -13.40 28.32 -5.55
CA THR A 500 -13.33 27.30 -6.62
C THR A 500 -13.57 27.83 -8.03
N SER A 501 -13.94 29.11 -8.20
CA SER A 501 -14.33 29.70 -9.50
C SER A 501 -13.22 29.73 -10.56
N LYS A 502 -11.95 29.64 -10.15
CA LYS A 502 -10.76 29.65 -11.02
C LYS A 502 -10.00 28.32 -11.05
N ARG A 503 -10.58 27.27 -10.46
CA ARG A 503 -9.96 25.95 -10.42
C ARG A 503 -9.80 25.37 -11.82
N VAL A 504 -8.91 24.39 -11.93
CA VAL A 504 -8.72 23.59 -13.14
C VAL A 504 -10.05 23.01 -13.65
N LYS A 505 -10.16 22.82 -14.98
CA LYS A 505 -11.36 22.28 -15.64
C LYS A 505 -11.22 20.80 -16.02
N TRP A 506 -10.40 20.04 -15.30
CA TRP A 506 -10.18 18.62 -15.56
C TRP A 506 -11.44 17.82 -15.23
N SER A 507 -11.74 16.76 -15.98
CA SER A 507 -12.93 15.95 -15.69
C SER A 507 -12.83 15.19 -14.37
N GLY A 508 -11.61 14.89 -13.91
CA GLY A 508 -11.37 14.31 -12.58
C GLY A 508 -11.41 15.31 -11.41
N TYR A 509 -11.56 16.61 -11.68
CA TYR A 509 -11.72 17.62 -10.63
C TYR A 509 -13.21 17.84 -10.32
N HIS A 510 -13.55 17.88 -9.03
CA HIS A 510 -14.92 17.97 -8.56
C HIS A 510 -15.05 18.99 -7.42
N VAL A 511 -15.88 20.01 -7.63
CA VAL A 511 -16.48 20.77 -6.52
C VAL A 511 -17.62 19.93 -5.96
N ILE A 512 -17.40 19.33 -4.80
CA ILE A 512 -18.39 18.45 -4.17
C ILE A 512 -19.40 19.33 -3.43
N THR A 513 -20.68 19.17 -3.74
CA THR A 513 -21.79 19.86 -3.06
C THR A 513 -22.64 18.90 -2.23
N SER A 514 -22.66 17.61 -2.59
CA SER A 514 -23.41 16.57 -1.89
C SER A 514 -22.66 16.06 -0.67
N ALA A 515 -23.28 16.16 0.52
CA ALA A 515 -22.77 15.55 1.74
C ALA A 515 -22.64 14.01 1.59
N LYS A 516 -23.51 13.37 0.81
CA LYS A 516 -23.42 11.91 0.55
C LYS A 516 -22.12 11.54 -0.17
N GLU A 517 -21.67 12.38 -1.11
CA GLU A 517 -20.42 12.14 -1.83
C GLU A 517 -19.21 12.42 -0.93
N ALA A 518 -19.23 13.51 -0.17
CA ALA A 518 -18.16 13.85 0.77
C ALA A 518 -18.00 12.81 1.90
N LYS A 519 -19.11 12.18 2.37
CA LYS A 519 -19.10 11.15 3.42
C LYS A 519 -18.19 9.95 3.08
N LYS A 520 -18.05 9.60 1.80
CA LYS A 520 -17.17 8.49 1.33
C LYS A 520 -15.70 8.66 1.72
N PHE A 521 -15.29 9.86 2.10
CA PHE A 521 -13.90 10.21 2.40
C PHE A 521 -13.68 10.53 3.88
N THR A 522 -14.68 10.25 4.72
CA THR A 522 -14.59 10.41 6.17
C THR A 522 -13.85 9.24 6.81
N VAL A 523 -13.58 9.35 8.12
CA VAL A 523 -12.95 8.30 8.92
C VAL A 523 -13.75 6.98 8.86
N ALA A 524 -15.08 7.05 8.86
CA ALA A 524 -15.95 5.88 8.81
C ALA A 524 -15.78 5.08 7.51
N GLU A 525 -15.77 5.77 6.38
CA GLU A 525 -15.86 5.12 5.07
C GLU A 525 -14.48 4.80 4.46
N LEU A 526 -13.52 5.72 4.56
CA LEU A 526 -12.22 5.55 3.90
C LEU A 526 -11.31 4.57 4.66
N ILE A 527 -11.32 4.63 6.00
CA ILE A 527 -10.39 3.87 6.84
C ILE A 527 -11.10 2.97 7.86
N GLN A 528 -12.44 2.88 7.81
CA GLN A 528 -13.24 2.06 8.72
C GLN A 528 -12.94 2.37 10.20
N GLY A 529 -12.66 3.64 10.51
CA GLY A 529 -12.06 4.05 11.78
C GLY A 529 -12.88 3.70 13.02
N GLY A 530 -14.21 3.58 12.90
CA GLY A 530 -15.08 3.18 14.01
C GLY A 530 -14.74 1.81 14.60
N THR A 531 -14.14 0.90 13.83
CA THR A 531 -13.79 -0.46 14.30
C THR A 531 -12.50 -0.50 15.11
N TRP A 532 -11.56 0.43 14.89
CA TRP A 532 -10.21 0.35 15.47
C TRP A 532 -9.77 1.61 16.22
N LEU A 533 -10.17 2.82 15.83
CA LEU A 533 -9.71 4.07 16.47
C LEU A 533 -10.19 4.21 17.91
N LYS A 534 -11.40 3.74 18.22
CA LYS A 534 -11.96 3.77 19.59
C LYS A 534 -11.04 3.08 20.60
N SER A 535 -10.37 2.00 20.18
CA SER A 535 -9.44 1.25 21.03
C SER A 535 -8.16 2.02 21.35
N THR A 536 -7.78 2.96 20.49
CA THR A 536 -6.54 3.72 20.63
C THR A 536 -6.66 4.85 21.65
N GLY A 537 -7.87 5.35 21.91
CA GLY A 537 -8.12 6.52 22.76
C GLY A 537 -7.91 7.87 22.07
N VAL A 538 -7.53 7.90 20.78
CA VAL A 538 -7.36 9.15 20.02
C VAL A 538 -8.71 9.83 19.84
N ALA A 539 -8.74 11.17 19.89
CA ALA A 539 -9.90 11.92 19.48
C ALA A 539 -10.09 11.81 17.96
N TYR A 540 -11.29 11.45 17.51
CA TYR A 540 -11.65 11.44 16.10
C TYR A 540 -13.11 11.83 15.90
N THR A 541 -13.39 12.44 14.75
CA THR A 541 -14.74 12.61 14.23
C THR A 541 -14.94 11.61 13.11
N GLU A 542 -15.95 10.75 13.24
CA GLU A 542 -16.18 9.63 12.33
C GLU A 542 -16.71 10.07 10.95
N GLY A 543 -17.60 11.07 10.92
CA GLY A 543 -18.26 11.60 9.73
C GLY A 543 -17.87 13.04 9.36
N LEU A 544 -18.79 13.74 8.66
CA LEU A 544 -18.66 15.15 8.29
C LEU A 544 -18.90 16.08 9.47
#